data_AF-A0A0F9CA47-F1
#
_entry.id   AF-A0A0F9CA47-F1
#
_cell.length_a   1.000
_cell.length_b   1.000
_cell.length_c   1.000
_cell.angle_alpha   90.00
_cell.angle_beta   90.00
_cell.angle_gamma   90.00
#
_symmetry.space_group_name_H-M   'P 1'
#
loop_
_entity.id
_entity.type
_entity.pdbx_description
1 polymer ?
#
loop_
_entity_poly.entity_id
_entity_poly.type
_entity_poly.pdbx_seq_one_letter_code
_entity_poly.pdbx_strand_id
1 'polypeptide(L)'
;MADTSVVYTGNNSTTNYSVPFPYILNTHVKVYVNATLRYTPLDYVWLSASTIQFVTAPAQDAAIKIQRVTPGDSRLVDFTTGAVLSEADLDMSANQNFYLAQEAKEGFADLMNAELLRIAGALGIVETDPDAILAAMVQTSLDDEAAELAQRVNDIDANGEGLLNDAIMLALLGAANVGYTAFILDTTKVKIDSDGGDTFATRLTALALADSDNVALVTTEAGVRLSADNALEAHYGVSLNVNGYVTGFTQLNDGTSGDFTILADKFSIVHPHVEWAATTAYTLGQTRHPTTPDGNVYECTTAGTSGGSEPTWDTTPGNTTNDNTVVWT
;
A
#
# COMPACT_ATOMS: atom_id res chain seq x y z
N MET A 1 21.70 8.84 60.07
CA MET A 1 21.49 7.56 59.37
C MET A 1 20.00 7.32 59.37
N ALA A 2 19.31 7.91 58.40
CA ALA A 2 18.04 7.41 57.93
C ALA A 2 18.41 6.74 56.61
N ASP A 3 18.43 5.41 56.60
CA ASP A 3 19.13 4.60 55.60
C ASP A 3 18.13 3.75 54.77
N THR A 4 16.84 4.07 54.84
CA THR A 4 15.80 3.34 54.08
C THR A 4 15.04 4.23 53.09
N SER A 5 15.15 5.56 53.19
CA SER A 5 14.53 6.49 52.25
C SER A 5 15.36 7.73 51.95
N VAL A 6 15.05 8.41 50.85
CA VAL A 6 15.58 9.74 50.50
C VAL A 6 14.47 10.60 49.93
N VAL A 7 14.49 11.89 50.26
CA VAL A 7 13.55 12.88 49.75
C VAL A 7 14.28 13.90 48.88
N TYR A 8 13.71 14.19 47.71
CA TYR A 8 14.16 15.23 46.80
C TYR A 8 13.02 16.21 46.47
N THR A 9 13.39 17.36 45.93
CA THR A 9 12.44 18.36 45.41
C THR A 9 12.61 18.49 43.89
N GLY A 10 11.50 18.41 43.17
CA GLY A 10 11.44 18.66 41.73
C GLY A 10 11.72 20.13 41.40
N ASN A 11 12.35 20.37 40.24
CA ASN A 11 12.70 21.71 39.75
C ASN A 11 12.32 21.89 38.28
N ASN A 12 11.44 21.03 37.75
CA ASN A 12 10.99 21.02 36.37
C ASN A 12 12.11 20.86 35.31
N SER A 13 13.29 20.34 35.70
CA SER A 13 14.47 20.23 34.81
C SER A 13 15.28 18.95 35.04
N THR A 14 15.60 18.62 36.29
CA THR A 14 16.38 17.43 36.65
C THR A 14 15.54 16.16 36.48
N THR A 15 16.06 15.19 35.74
CA THR A 15 15.42 13.87 35.53
C THR A 15 16.10 12.74 36.29
N ASN A 16 17.37 12.89 36.64
CA ASN A 16 18.18 11.83 37.24
C ASN A 16 18.27 12.02 38.75
N TYR A 17 17.90 10.98 39.50
CA TYR A 17 17.88 10.99 40.96
C TYR A 17 18.63 9.78 41.51
N SER A 18 19.38 10.00 42.59
CA SER A 18 20.17 8.95 43.21
C SER A 18 19.35 8.12 44.18
N VAL A 19 19.71 6.85 44.36
CA VAL A 19 19.19 5.93 45.36
C VAL A 19 20.32 5.61 46.33
N PRO A 20 20.48 6.38 47.44
CA PRO A 20 21.67 6.38 48.28
C PRO A 20 21.63 5.32 49.41
N PHE A 21 20.83 4.28 49.27
CA PHE A 21 20.66 3.22 50.27
C PHE A 21 20.74 1.83 49.63
N PRO A 22 21.22 0.81 50.36
CA PRO A 22 21.27 -0.55 49.84
C PRO A 22 19.87 -1.15 49.76
N TYR A 23 19.66 -2.10 48.86
CA TYR A 23 18.41 -2.84 48.70
C TYR A 23 18.71 -4.22 48.12
N ILE A 24 17.73 -5.13 48.19
CA ILE A 24 17.90 -6.51 47.70
C ILE A 24 17.62 -6.61 46.19
N LEU A 25 16.42 -6.21 45.78
CA LEU A 25 16.01 -6.12 44.37
C LEU A 25 15.52 -4.71 44.08
N ASN A 26 15.69 -4.25 42.84
CA ASN A 26 15.19 -2.95 42.39
C ASN A 26 13.66 -2.81 42.55
N THR A 27 12.92 -3.92 42.49
CA THR A 27 11.47 -3.98 42.72
C THR A 27 11.07 -3.65 44.17
N HIS A 28 12.01 -3.76 45.12
CA HIS A 28 11.84 -3.38 46.52
C HIS A 28 12.07 -1.89 46.73
N VAL A 29 12.41 -1.12 45.69
CA VAL A 29 12.49 0.34 45.80
C VAL A 29 11.21 0.92 45.20
N LYS A 30 10.52 1.74 46.00
CA LYS A 30 9.31 2.45 45.61
C LYS A 30 9.62 3.93 45.45
N VAL A 31 9.11 4.50 44.36
CA VAL A 31 9.31 5.91 44.01
C VAL A 31 7.95 6.58 44.06
N TYR A 32 7.83 7.66 44.83
CA TYR A 32 6.63 8.45 44.95
C TYR A 32 6.91 9.87 44.48
N VAL A 33 5.96 10.47 43.76
CA VAL A 33 5.96 11.89 43.42
C VAL A 33 4.66 12.48 43.93
N ASN A 34 4.74 13.45 44.85
CA ASN A 34 3.60 14.01 45.58
C ASN A 34 2.72 12.90 46.18
N ALA A 35 3.33 11.97 46.91
CA ALA A 35 2.69 10.79 47.50
C ALA A 35 2.07 9.79 46.51
N THR A 36 2.12 10.03 45.20
CA THR A 36 1.63 9.09 44.18
C THR A 36 2.72 8.10 43.79
N LEU A 37 2.46 6.79 43.92
CA LEU A 37 3.39 5.73 43.52
C LEU A 37 3.65 5.77 42.01
N ARG A 38 4.91 5.68 41.64
CA ARG A 38 5.41 5.53 40.27
C ARG A 38 6.03 4.16 40.16
N TYR A 39 5.69 3.41 39.11
CA TYR A 39 6.15 2.02 38.96
C TYR A 39 6.17 1.52 37.52
N THR A 40 5.76 2.34 36.55
CA THR A 40 5.75 1.95 35.14
C THR A 40 7.00 2.46 34.42
N PRO A 41 7.42 1.81 33.31
CA PRO A 41 8.51 2.32 32.47
C PRO A 41 8.23 3.70 31.85
N LEU A 42 6.97 4.15 31.84
CA LEU A 42 6.58 5.48 31.38
C LEU A 42 6.80 6.55 32.45
N ASP A 43 6.92 6.16 33.73
CA ASP A 43 7.22 7.08 34.82
C ASP A 43 8.74 7.30 34.93
N TYR A 44 9.49 6.21 35.08
CA TYR A 44 10.94 6.23 35.22
C TYR A 44 11.60 4.92 34.80
N VAL A 45 12.90 4.98 34.57
CA VAL A 45 13.76 3.82 34.28
C VAL A 45 14.98 3.79 35.21
N TRP A 46 15.55 2.62 35.43
CA TRP A 46 16.82 2.48 36.14
C TRP A 46 17.98 2.67 35.15
N LEU A 47 18.85 3.65 35.44
CA LEU A 47 20.09 3.85 34.68
C LEU A 47 21.24 3.00 35.20
N SER A 48 21.24 2.76 36.51
CA SER A 48 22.21 1.93 37.22
C SER A 48 21.57 1.42 38.51
N ALA A 49 22.26 0.58 39.29
CA ALA A 49 21.75 0.18 40.61
C ALA A 49 21.58 1.34 41.61
N SER A 50 22.12 2.53 41.35
CA SER A 50 22.08 3.66 42.30
C SER A 50 21.46 4.93 41.72
N THR A 51 20.88 4.87 40.52
CA THR A 51 20.32 6.03 39.82
C THR A 51 19.09 5.64 39.01
N ILE A 52 17.99 6.37 39.24
CA ILE A 52 16.79 6.35 38.39
C ILE A 52 16.75 7.60 37.50
N GLN A 53 16.08 7.48 36.37
CA GLN A 53 15.76 8.60 35.47
C GLN A 53 14.27 8.65 35.23
N PHE A 54 13.62 9.76 35.60
CA PHE A 54 12.25 10.04 35.21
C PHE A 54 12.16 10.32 33.70
N VAL A 55 11.11 9.82 33.07
CA VAL A 55 10.83 10.07 31.65
C VAL A 55 10.45 11.53 31.41
N THR A 56 9.70 12.13 32.34
CA THR A 56 9.38 13.57 32.38
C THR A 56 9.91 14.16 33.68
N ALA A 57 10.61 15.30 33.61
CA ALA A 57 11.16 15.96 34.78
C ALA A 57 10.04 16.28 35.80
N PRO A 58 10.17 15.90 37.08
CA PRO A 58 9.18 16.25 38.10
C PRO A 58 9.01 17.77 38.20
N ALA A 59 7.75 18.21 38.33
CA ALA A 59 7.39 19.62 38.38
C ALA A 59 8.10 20.40 39.50
N GLN A 60 8.15 21.73 39.37
CA GLN A 60 8.68 22.60 40.42
C GLN A 60 7.99 22.31 41.76
N ASP A 61 8.79 22.16 42.81
CA ASP A 61 8.37 21.88 44.20
C ASP A 61 7.68 20.53 44.41
N ALA A 62 7.65 19.64 43.41
CA ALA A 62 7.13 18.29 43.59
C ALA A 62 7.97 17.51 44.60
N ALA A 63 7.34 16.93 45.62
CA ALA A 63 8.00 16.11 46.62
C ALA A 63 8.26 14.71 46.06
N ILE A 64 9.52 14.31 45.97
CA ILE A 64 9.92 12.99 45.47
C ILE A 64 10.42 12.18 46.65
N LYS A 65 9.78 11.06 46.97
CA LYS A 65 10.24 10.11 47.98
C LYS A 65 10.68 8.82 47.31
N ILE A 66 11.94 8.44 47.48
CA ILE A 66 12.44 7.14 47.05
C ILE A 66 12.71 6.35 48.33
N GLN A 67 12.06 5.20 48.49
CA GLN A 67 12.18 4.41 49.71
C GLN A 67 12.30 2.92 49.41
N ARG A 68 12.97 2.20 50.31
CA ARG A 68 13.00 0.75 50.31
C ARG A 68 11.74 0.20 50.98
N VAL A 69 11.19 -0.84 50.40
CA VAL A 69 10.04 -1.62 50.87
C VAL A 69 10.39 -3.09 50.65
N THR A 70 10.94 -3.72 51.68
CA THR A 70 11.34 -5.13 51.67
C THR A 70 10.11 -6.01 51.90
N PRO A 71 9.91 -7.11 51.14
CA PRO A 71 8.78 -8.01 51.37
C PRO A 71 8.89 -8.65 52.77
N GLY A 72 7.82 -8.59 53.55
CA GLY A 72 7.73 -9.16 54.91
C GLY A 72 6.79 -10.36 55.04
N ASP A 73 6.00 -10.61 54.00
CA ASP A 73 4.96 -11.61 53.86
C ASP A 73 5.42 -12.88 53.12
N SER A 74 6.59 -12.83 52.48
CA SER A 74 7.24 -13.97 51.83
C SER A 74 8.74 -13.99 52.13
N ARG A 75 9.32 -15.19 52.25
CA ARG A 75 10.77 -15.35 52.42
C ARG A 75 11.44 -15.36 51.05
N LEU A 76 12.51 -14.59 50.89
CA LEU A 76 13.29 -14.59 49.64
C LEU A 76 14.14 -15.87 49.48
N VAL A 77 14.42 -16.54 50.59
CA VAL A 77 15.14 -17.81 50.65
C VAL A 77 14.35 -18.80 51.49
N ASP A 78 14.14 -19.98 50.95
CA ASP A 78 13.52 -21.11 51.67
C ASP A 78 14.54 -22.23 51.89
N PHE A 79 14.87 -22.48 53.16
CA PHE A 79 15.87 -23.47 53.53
C PHE A 79 15.25 -24.87 53.54
N THR A 80 15.70 -25.72 52.62
CA THR A 80 15.26 -27.12 52.56
C THR A 80 16.32 -28.07 53.13
N THR A 81 15.87 -29.17 53.73
CA THR A 81 16.79 -30.17 54.31
C THR A 81 17.63 -30.83 53.21
N GLY A 82 18.95 -30.85 53.41
CA GLY A 82 19.90 -31.42 52.44
C GLY A 82 20.38 -30.43 51.38
N ALA A 83 19.87 -29.20 51.36
CA ALA A 83 20.42 -28.13 50.54
C ALA A 83 21.78 -27.66 51.10
N VAL A 84 22.72 -27.38 50.21
CA VAL A 84 23.97 -26.70 50.58
C VAL A 84 23.62 -25.23 50.77
N LEU A 85 23.70 -24.74 52.01
CA LEU A 85 23.49 -23.33 52.32
C LEU A 85 24.65 -22.52 51.75
N SER A 86 24.37 -21.69 50.74
CA SER A 86 25.37 -20.77 50.21
C SER A 86 25.46 -19.51 51.09
N GLU A 87 26.64 -18.87 51.09
CA GLU A 87 26.80 -17.55 51.71
C GLU A 87 25.77 -16.56 51.16
N ALA A 88 25.50 -16.59 49.85
CA ALA A 88 24.51 -15.72 49.22
C ALA A 88 23.09 -15.95 49.78
N ASP A 89 22.68 -17.20 50.02
CA ASP A 89 21.36 -17.51 50.59
C ASP A 89 21.25 -17.05 52.06
N LEU A 90 22.33 -17.23 52.82
CA LEU A 90 22.40 -16.81 54.21
C LEU A 90 22.38 -15.28 54.34
N ASP A 91 23.19 -14.59 53.53
CA ASP A 91 23.25 -13.13 53.48
C ASP A 91 21.91 -12.55 53.01
N MET A 92 21.27 -13.15 52.02
CA MET A 92 19.96 -12.73 51.53
C MET A 92 18.90 -12.80 52.64
N SER A 93 18.83 -13.93 53.36
CA SER A 93 17.91 -14.10 54.48
C SER A 93 18.20 -13.12 55.63
N ALA A 94 19.48 -12.91 55.96
CA ALA A 94 19.88 -11.96 56.99
C ALA A 94 19.57 -10.51 56.61
N ASN A 95 19.86 -10.13 55.35
CA ASN A 95 19.57 -8.80 54.81
C ASN A 95 18.07 -8.52 54.78
N GLN A 96 17.24 -9.49 54.41
CA GLN A 96 15.78 -9.33 54.44
C GLN A 96 15.29 -8.95 55.84
N ASN A 97 15.72 -9.70 56.87
CA ASN A 97 15.34 -9.41 58.26
C ASN A 97 15.89 -8.06 58.75
N PHE A 98 17.14 -7.74 58.39
CA PHE A 98 17.78 -6.49 58.77
C PHE A 98 17.08 -5.28 58.14
N TYR A 99 16.76 -5.35 56.85
CA TYR A 99 16.07 -4.26 56.15
C TYR A 99 14.63 -4.09 56.64
N LEU A 100 13.88 -5.16 56.90
CA LEU A 100 12.56 -5.08 57.54
C LEU A 100 12.63 -4.39 58.91
N ALA A 101 13.63 -4.69 59.73
CA ALA A 101 13.80 -4.04 61.03
C ALA A 101 14.16 -2.55 60.90
N GLN A 102 14.99 -2.19 59.92
CA GLN A 102 15.31 -0.79 59.63
C GLN A 102 14.08 -0.02 59.14
N GLU A 103 13.32 -0.59 58.21
CA GLU A 103 12.11 0.00 57.63
C GLU A 103 11.02 0.17 58.68
N ALA A 104 10.81 -0.83 59.55
CA ALA A 104 9.87 -0.72 60.66
C ALA A 104 10.26 0.40 61.65
N LYS A 105 11.56 0.54 61.95
CA LYS A 105 12.05 1.61 62.82
C LYS A 105 11.88 3.00 62.20
N GLU A 106 12.22 3.17 60.93
CA GLU A 106 12.06 4.44 60.21
C GLU A 106 10.59 4.79 60.04
N GLY A 107 9.73 3.84 59.64
CA GLY A 107 8.29 4.04 59.54
C GLY A 107 7.65 4.43 60.87
N PHE A 108 8.05 3.82 61.99
CA PHE A 108 7.57 4.21 63.32
C PHE A 108 8.02 5.63 63.70
N ALA A 109 9.28 5.99 63.40
CA ALA A 109 9.79 7.32 63.67
C ALA A 109 9.11 8.40 62.81
N ASP A 110 8.87 8.12 61.53
CA ASP A 110 8.17 8.99 60.59
C ASP A 110 6.74 9.26 61.08
N LEU A 111 5.98 8.20 61.42
CA LEU A 111 4.63 8.32 61.96
C LEU A 111 4.61 9.14 63.26
N MET A 112 5.51 8.83 64.19
CA MET A 112 5.56 9.54 65.47
C MET A 112 5.92 11.02 65.30
N ASN A 113 6.87 11.36 64.42
CA ASN A 113 7.23 12.75 64.13
C ASN A 113 6.10 13.51 63.43
N ALA A 114 5.42 12.87 62.46
CA ALA A 114 4.27 13.45 61.78
C ALA A 114 3.13 13.75 62.76
N GLU A 115 2.86 12.84 63.68
CA GLU A 115 1.79 13.03 64.67
C GLU A 115 2.12 14.05 65.75
N LEU A 116 3.36 14.06 66.24
CA LEU A 116 3.83 15.11 67.15
C LEU A 116 3.67 16.49 66.51
N LEU A 117 3.98 16.63 65.21
CA LEU A 117 3.79 17.87 64.47
C LEU A 117 2.30 18.23 64.30
N ARG A 118 1.46 17.26 63.94
CA ARG A 118 0.02 17.46 63.75
C ARG A 118 -0.66 17.88 65.05
N ILE A 119 -0.36 17.21 66.16
CA ILE A 119 -0.94 17.52 67.47
C ILE A 119 -0.43 18.88 67.98
N ALA A 120 0.88 19.15 67.85
CA ALA A 120 1.44 20.46 68.20
C ALA A 120 0.82 21.61 67.38
N GLY A 121 0.48 21.37 66.12
CA GLY A 121 -0.21 22.32 65.24
C GLY A 121 -1.69 22.52 65.57
N ALA A 122 -2.40 21.46 65.98
CA ALA A 122 -3.84 21.50 66.26
C ALA A 122 -4.20 21.98 67.68
N LEU A 123 -3.36 21.66 68.69
CA LEU A 123 -3.64 21.94 70.11
C LEU A 123 -2.63 22.90 70.76
N GLY A 124 -1.57 23.30 70.05
CA GLY A 124 -0.41 23.96 70.64
C GLY A 124 0.52 22.96 71.35
N ILE A 125 1.67 23.43 71.87
CA ILE A 125 2.63 22.58 72.61
C ILE A 125 2.01 22.20 73.97
N VAL A 126 1.33 21.06 74.01
CA VAL A 126 0.81 20.43 75.22
C VAL A 126 1.44 19.04 75.31
N GLU A 127 1.75 18.58 76.52
CA GLU A 127 2.10 17.18 76.77
C GLU A 127 1.03 16.27 76.15
N THR A 128 1.42 15.48 75.16
CA THR A 128 0.50 14.62 74.41
C THR A 128 0.38 13.28 75.12
N ASP A 129 -0.85 12.85 75.39
CA ASP A 129 -1.12 11.51 75.91
C ASP A 129 -0.70 10.46 74.85
N PRO A 130 0.08 9.43 75.22
CA PRO A 130 0.42 8.32 74.34
C PRO A 130 -0.77 7.75 73.55
N ASP A 131 -1.97 7.71 74.14
CA ASP A 131 -3.17 7.21 73.46
C ASP A 131 -3.64 8.12 72.32
N ALA A 132 -3.45 9.44 72.47
CA ALA A 132 -3.78 10.43 71.43
C ALA A 132 -2.81 10.37 70.24
N ILE A 133 -1.53 10.07 70.50
CA ILE A 133 -0.54 9.82 69.45
C ILE A 133 -0.90 8.54 68.70
N LEU A 134 -1.20 7.45 69.42
CA LEU A 134 -1.55 6.16 68.81
C LEU A 134 -2.80 6.25 67.93
N ALA A 135 -3.87 6.88 68.42
CA ALA A 135 -5.11 7.06 67.66
C ALA A 135 -4.87 7.81 66.35
N ALA A 136 -3.96 8.79 66.37
CA ALA A 136 -3.68 9.58 65.20
C ALA A 136 -2.73 8.89 64.22
N MET A 137 -1.76 8.13 64.70
CA MET A 137 -0.94 7.25 63.85
C MET A 137 -1.82 6.26 63.08
N VAL A 138 -2.83 5.68 63.75
CA VAL A 138 -3.81 4.79 63.12
C VAL A 138 -4.61 5.54 62.06
N GLN A 139 -5.09 6.74 62.35
CA GLN A 139 -5.84 7.54 61.38
C GLN A 139 -5.01 7.87 60.14
N THR A 140 -3.77 8.33 60.31
CA THR A 140 -2.86 8.65 59.21
C THR A 140 -2.57 7.42 58.35
N SER A 141 -2.32 6.26 58.97
CA SER A 141 -2.14 5.00 58.23
C SER A 141 -3.37 4.62 57.40
N LEU A 142 -4.57 4.82 57.94
CA LEU A 142 -5.82 4.55 57.22
C LEU A 142 -6.05 5.55 56.07
N ASP A 143 -5.70 6.81 56.27
CA ASP A 143 -5.83 7.86 55.25
C ASP A 143 -4.86 7.63 54.08
N ASP A 144 -3.61 7.20 54.37
CA ASP A 144 -2.62 6.81 53.36
C ASP A 144 -3.09 5.60 52.54
N GLU A 145 -3.61 4.55 53.20
CA GLU A 145 -4.17 3.38 52.51
C GLU A 145 -5.39 3.75 51.64
N ALA A 146 -6.25 4.66 52.14
CA ALA A 146 -7.40 5.15 51.38
C ALA A 146 -6.97 5.95 50.14
N ALA A 147 -5.91 6.76 50.25
CA ALA A 147 -5.34 7.51 49.13
C ALA A 147 -4.74 6.57 48.07
N GLU A 148 -4.02 5.52 48.48
CA GLU A 148 -3.49 4.51 47.57
C GLU A 148 -4.61 3.76 46.84
N LEU A 149 -5.65 3.34 47.56
CA LEU A 149 -6.80 2.66 46.96
C LEU A 149 -7.51 3.57 45.94
N ALA A 150 -7.71 4.84 46.27
CA ALA A 150 -8.31 5.81 45.36
C ALA A 150 -7.50 5.96 44.07
N GLN A 151 -6.16 6.00 44.18
CA GLN A 151 -5.30 6.04 42.99
C GLN A 151 -5.41 4.77 42.15
N ARG A 152 -5.40 3.60 42.78
CA ARG A 152 -5.58 2.32 42.07
C ARG A 152 -6.91 2.24 41.32
N VAL A 153 -7.98 2.83 41.89
CA VAL A 153 -9.28 2.94 41.20
C VAL A 153 -9.18 3.84 39.98
N ASN A 154 -8.57 5.02 40.10
CA ASN A 154 -8.37 5.93 38.96
C ASN A 154 -7.54 5.26 37.84
N ASP A 155 -6.51 4.50 38.20
CA ASP A 155 -5.68 3.76 37.23
C ASP A 155 -6.50 2.66 36.53
N ILE A 156 -7.39 1.97 37.25
CA ILE A 156 -8.30 0.96 36.68
C ILE A 156 -9.28 1.61 35.71
N ASP A 157 -9.84 2.76 36.06
CA ASP A 157 -10.78 3.49 35.19
C ASP A 157 -10.09 3.96 33.91
N ALA A 158 -8.89 4.55 34.01
CA ALA A 158 -8.11 4.97 32.85
C ALA A 158 -7.74 3.79 31.94
N ASN A 159 -7.34 2.65 32.52
CA ASN A 159 -7.09 1.42 31.76
C ASN A 159 -8.38 0.90 31.10
N GLY A 160 -9.51 0.96 31.79
CA GLY A 160 -10.83 0.61 31.27
C GLY A 160 -11.24 1.44 30.06
N GLU A 161 -11.03 2.77 30.14
CA GLU A 161 -11.27 3.68 29.01
C GLU A 161 -10.36 3.38 27.82
N GLY A 162 -9.07 3.08 28.07
CA GLY A 162 -8.13 2.65 27.03
C GLY A 162 -8.59 1.38 26.31
N LEU A 163 -8.96 0.34 27.07
CA LEU A 163 -9.48 -0.91 26.52
C LEU A 163 -10.79 -0.72 25.75
N LEU A 164 -11.66 0.18 26.22
CA LEU A 164 -12.91 0.49 25.52
C LEU A 164 -12.64 1.17 24.18
N ASN A 165 -11.69 2.12 24.12
CA ASN A 165 -11.29 2.79 22.89
C ASN A 165 -10.69 1.80 21.88
N ASP A 166 -9.82 0.89 22.32
CA ASP A 166 -9.26 -0.16 21.46
C ASP A 166 -10.37 -1.10 20.94
N ALA A 167 -11.33 -1.46 21.78
CA ALA A 167 -12.48 -2.27 21.39
C ALA A 167 -13.37 -1.54 20.36
N ILE A 168 -13.58 -0.23 20.52
CA ILE A 168 -14.32 0.60 19.56
C ILE A 168 -13.59 0.66 18.22
N MET A 169 -12.27 0.84 18.22
CA MET A 169 -11.46 0.83 16.98
C MET A 169 -11.56 -0.52 16.27
N LEU A 170 -11.48 -1.62 17.01
CA LEU A 170 -11.63 -2.96 16.46
C LEU A 170 -13.04 -3.20 15.88
N ALA A 171 -14.07 -2.66 16.55
CA ALA A 171 -15.45 -2.72 16.08
C ALA A 171 -15.68 -1.86 14.81
N LEU A 172 -15.04 -0.70 14.70
CA LEU A 172 -15.09 0.16 13.51
C LEU A 172 -14.41 -0.50 12.31
N LEU A 173 -13.32 -1.23 12.54
CA LEU A 173 -12.64 -2.06 11.56
C LEU A 173 -13.39 -3.38 11.26
N GLY A 174 -14.43 -3.69 12.04
CA GLY A 174 -15.22 -4.93 11.94
C GLY A 174 -14.38 -6.20 12.08
N ALA A 175 -13.26 -6.11 12.80
CA ALA A 175 -12.16 -7.06 12.78
C ALA A 175 -12.44 -8.44 13.41
N ALA A 176 -13.67 -8.72 13.86
CA ALA A 176 -14.01 -9.95 14.55
C ALA A 176 -14.84 -10.90 13.67
N ASN A 177 -14.28 -12.06 13.37
CA ASN A 177 -15.08 -13.23 12.98
C ASN A 177 -15.95 -13.67 14.19
N VAL A 178 -17.06 -14.35 13.94
CA VAL A 178 -18.01 -14.90 14.93
C VAL A 178 -17.33 -15.80 16.00
N GLY A 179 -16.07 -16.21 15.80
CA GLY A 179 -15.26 -16.95 16.77
C GLY A 179 -13.99 -16.27 17.29
N TYR A 180 -13.72 -15.00 16.96
CA TYR A 180 -12.49 -14.27 17.34
C TYR A 180 -11.16 -14.97 16.99
N THR A 181 -11.17 -15.91 16.05
CA THR A 181 -9.99 -16.70 15.68
C THR A 181 -9.12 -16.05 14.60
N ALA A 182 -9.59 -14.97 14.00
CA ALA A 182 -8.89 -14.25 12.93
C ALA A 182 -9.30 -12.79 12.90
N PHE A 183 -8.35 -11.93 12.56
CA PHE A 183 -8.56 -10.52 12.24
C PHE A 183 -9.09 -10.42 10.81
N ILE A 184 -10.38 -10.10 10.64
CA ILE A 184 -11.02 -9.96 9.32
C ILE A 184 -11.53 -8.53 9.17
N LEU A 185 -10.91 -7.74 8.30
CA LEU A 185 -11.37 -6.38 8.01
C LEU A 185 -12.76 -6.39 7.35
N ASP A 186 -13.72 -5.69 7.96
CA ASP A 186 -15.02 -5.43 7.34
C ASP A 186 -14.87 -4.29 6.33
N THR A 187 -14.67 -4.66 5.08
CA THR A 187 -14.46 -3.71 3.96
C THR A 187 -15.64 -2.76 3.75
N THR A 188 -16.83 -3.08 4.27
CA THR A 188 -18.02 -2.21 4.20
C THR A 188 -18.02 -1.12 5.26
N LYS A 189 -17.21 -1.26 6.31
CA LYS A 189 -17.10 -0.27 7.40
C LYS A 189 -15.80 0.52 7.37
N VAL A 190 -14.73 -0.07 6.83
CA VAL A 190 -13.45 0.63 6.66
C VAL A 190 -13.63 1.80 5.69
N LYS A 191 -13.59 3.02 6.22
CA LYS A 191 -13.62 4.26 5.44
C LYS A 191 -12.21 4.62 4.97
N ILE A 192 -12.09 5.10 3.74
CA ILE A 192 -10.80 5.53 3.15
C ILE A 192 -10.69 7.07 3.10
N ASP A 193 -11.79 7.76 3.40
CA ASP A 193 -11.88 9.21 3.45
C ASP A 193 -12.49 9.66 4.80
N SER A 194 -11.98 10.75 5.36
CA SER A 194 -12.43 11.32 6.64
C SER A 194 -13.88 11.79 6.58
N ASP A 195 -14.37 12.13 5.39
CA ASP A 195 -15.63 12.87 5.22
C ASP A 195 -16.80 11.96 4.84
N GLY A 196 -16.60 10.64 4.88
CA GLY A 196 -17.67 9.64 4.74
C GLY A 196 -18.08 9.28 3.31
N GLY A 197 -17.28 9.64 2.30
CA GLY A 197 -17.62 9.39 0.90
C GLY A 197 -17.57 7.92 0.47
N ASP A 198 -16.48 7.21 0.80
CA ASP A 198 -16.25 5.85 0.28
C ASP A 198 -15.71 4.87 1.32
N THR A 199 -16.21 3.64 1.24
CA THR A 199 -15.70 2.48 1.96
C THR A 199 -14.68 1.74 1.08
N PHE A 200 -13.84 0.91 1.70
CA PHE A 200 -12.95 0.01 0.97
C PHE A 200 -13.71 -0.87 -0.03
N ALA A 201 -14.89 -1.36 0.36
CA ALA A 201 -15.77 -2.14 -0.52
C ALA A 201 -16.25 -1.33 -1.75
N THR A 202 -16.61 -0.06 -1.58
CA THR A 202 -17.03 0.82 -2.69
C THR A 202 -15.92 0.94 -3.73
N ARG A 203 -14.69 1.19 -3.29
CA ARG A 203 -13.53 1.34 -4.19
C ARG A 203 -13.14 0.03 -4.88
N LEU A 204 -13.18 -1.09 -4.17
CA LEU A 204 -12.93 -2.40 -4.77
C LEU A 204 -13.98 -2.73 -5.86
N THR A 205 -15.24 -2.39 -5.60
CA THR A 205 -16.32 -2.56 -6.59
C THR A 205 -16.09 -1.67 -7.81
N ALA A 206 -15.70 -0.41 -7.62
CA ALA A 206 -15.39 0.50 -8.72
C ALA A 206 -14.21 0.02 -9.57
N LEU A 207 -13.16 -0.53 -8.95
CA LEU A 207 -12.04 -1.13 -9.69
C LEU A 207 -12.48 -2.36 -10.49
N ALA A 208 -13.30 -3.23 -9.91
CA ALA A 208 -13.81 -4.42 -10.62
C ALA A 208 -14.67 -4.04 -11.84
N LEU A 209 -15.47 -2.97 -11.72
CA LEU A 209 -16.24 -2.43 -12.84
C LEU A 209 -15.31 -1.86 -13.92
N ALA A 210 -14.31 -1.05 -13.55
CA ALA A 210 -13.35 -0.49 -14.50
C ALA A 210 -12.55 -1.58 -15.24
N ASP A 211 -12.19 -2.67 -14.55
CA ASP A 211 -11.55 -3.84 -15.17
C ASP A 211 -12.47 -4.52 -16.18
N SER A 212 -13.72 -4.78 -15.82
CA SER A 212 -14.73 -5.33 -16.73
C SER A 212 -14.95 -4.45 -17.96
N ASP A 213 -14.99 -3.13 -17.78
CA ASP A 213 -15.14 -2.16 -18.87
C ASP A 213 -13.93 -2.19 -19.81
N ASN A 214 -12.72 -2.23 -19.25
CA ASN A 214 -11.48 -2.35 -20.03
C ASN A 214 -11.46 -3.64 -20.85
N VAL A 215 -11.87 -4.77 -20.26
CA VAL A 215 -11.99 -6.06 -20.97
C VAL A 215 -12.98 -5.96 -22.15
N ALA A 216 -14.11 -5.28 -21.96
CA ALA A 216 -15.09 -5.05 -23.01
C ALA A 216 -14.55 -4.16 -24.14
N LEU A 217 -13.83 -3.08 -23.79
CA LEU A 217 -13.18 -2.20 -24.76
C LEU A 217 -12.12 -2.94 -25.58
N VAL A 218 -11.27 -3.74 -24.94
CA VAL A 218 -10.25 -4.56 -25.63
C VAL A 218 -10.90 -5.55 -26.59
N THR A 219 -11.97 -6.22 -26.16
CA THR A 219 -12.70 -7.17 -27.02
C THR A 219 -13.33 -6.47 -28.22
N THR A 220 -13.89 -5.28 -28.00
CA THR A 220 -14.48 -4.45 -29.07
C THR A 220 -13.42 -4.04 -30.08
N GLU A 221 -12.29 -3.50 -29.62
CA GLU A 221 -11.15 -3.11 -30.47
C GLU A 221 -10.62 -4.32 -31.26
N ALA A 222 -10.47 -5.48 -30.63
CA ALA A 222 -10.05 -6.70 -31.30
C ALA A 222 -11.01 -7.10 -32.43
N GLY A 223 -12.33 -7.00 -32.21
CA GLY A 223 -13.34 -7.25 -33.24
C GLY A 223 -13.32 -6.23 -34.38
N VAL A 224 -13.11 -4.95 -34.06
CA VAL A 224 -12.97 -3.88 -35.06
C VAL A 224 -11.72 -4.12 -35.92
N ARG A 225 -10.58 -4.47 -35.30
CA ARG A 225 -9.35 -4.79 -36.02
C ARG A 225 -9.51 -6.00 -36.92
N LEU A 226 -10.10 -7.09 -36.43
CA LEU A 226 -10.40 -8.26 -37.24
C LEU A 226 -11.27 -7.90 -38.46
N SER A 227 -12.28 -7.05 -38.26
CA SER A 227 -13.14 -6.61 -39.37
C SER A 227 -12.39 -5.74 -40.38
N ALA A 228 -11.49 -4.87 -39.90
CA ALA A 228 -10.65 -4.03 -40.75
C ALA A 228 -9.62 -4.86 -41.54
N ASP A 229 -8.99 -5.84 -40.89
CA ASP A 229 -8.05 -6.77 -41.52
C ASP A 229 -8.77 -7.58 -42.61
N ASN A 230 -9.93 -8.17 -42.29
CA ASN A 230 -10.75 -8.90 -43.27
C ASN A 230 -11.21 -8.00 -44.44
N ALA A 231 -11.50 -6.72 -44.19
CA ALA A 231 -11.87 -5.78 -45.25
C ALA A 231 -10.69 -5.45 -46.18
N LEU A 232 -9.47 -5.41 -45.64
CA LEU A 232 -8.24 -5.19 -46.41
C LEU A 232 -7.87 -6.42 -47.25
N GLU A 233 -8.28 -7.62 -46.83
CA GLU A 233 -8.08 -8.85 -47.58
C GLU A 233 -9.00 -8.98 -48.81
N ALA A 234 -10.09 -8.22 -48.90
CA ALA A 234 -11.07 -8.29 -49.99
C ALA A 234 -11.06 -7.03 -50.89
N HIS A 235 -10.08 -6.94 -51.81
CA HIS A 235 -10.01 -5.86 -52.80
C HIS A 235 -9.98 -6.38 -54.24
N TYR A 236 -10.86 -5.82 -55.09
CA TYR A 236 -10.74 -5.84 -56.55
C TYR A 236 -9.87 -4.67 -57.01
N GLY A 237 -8.65 -4.93 -57.46
CA GLY A 237 -7.71 -3.91 -57.96
C GLY A 237 -7.43 -4.03 -59.46
N VAL A 238 -6.98 -2.94 -60.09
CA VAL A 238 -6.39 -2.95 -61.44
C VAL A 238 -4.88 -2.76 -61.33
N SER A 239 -4.11 -3.60 -62.01
CA SER A 239 -2.66 -3.39 -62.19
C SER A 239 -2.46 -2.31 -63.25
N LEU A 240 -1.55 -1.36 -63.02
CA LEU A 240 -1.21 -0.31 -63.97
C LEU A 240 0.26 -0.40 -64.39
N ASN A 241 0.61 0.01 -65.62
CA ASN A 241 2.00 0.26 -65.98
C ASN A 241 2.48 1.65 -65.54
N VAL A 242 3.77 1.94 -65.75
CA VAL A 242 4.42 3.23 -65.41
C VAL A 242 3.75 4.45 -66.07
N ASN A 243 2.94 4.25 -67.10
CA ASN A 243 2.22 5.30 -67.81
C ASN A 243 0.74 5.39 -67.39
N GLY A 244 0.31 4.65 -66.35
CA GLY A 244 -1.04 4.69 -65.81
C GLY A 244 -2.09 3.88 -66.58
N TYR A 245 -1.68 3.09 -67.58
CA TYR A 245 -2.61 2.22 -68.31
C TYR A 245 -2.86 0.93 -67.55
N VAL A 246 -4.12 0.47 -67.55
CA VAL A 246 -4.51 -0.82 -66.99
C VAL A 246 -3.81 -1.96 -67.74
N THR A 247 -3.05 -2.77 -67.01
CA THR A 247 -2.33 -3.95 -67.52
C THR A 247 -2.86 -5.26 -66.98
N GLY A 248 -3.78 -5.24 -66.01
CA GLY A 248 -4.44 -6.45 -65.51
C GLY A 248 -5.44 -6.16 -64.40
N PHE A 249 -6.12 -7.21 -63.96
CA PHE A 249 -6.98 -7.21 -62.78
C PHE A 249 -6.33 -8.08 -61.70
N THR A 250 -6.27 -7.58 -60.47
CA THR A 250 -5.73 -8.29 -59.31
C THR A 250 -6.86 -8.53 -58.33
N GLN A 251 -7.16 -9.80 -58.05
CA GLN A 251 -8.03 -10.18 -56.95
C GLN A 251 -7.13 -10.51 -55.76
N LEU A 252 -7.17 -9.66 -54.74
CA LEU A 252 -6.63 -10.01 -53.44
C LEU A 252 -7.76 -10.73 -52.71
N ASN A 253 -7.56 -12.02 -52.45
CA ASN A 253 -8.44 -12.82 -51.61
C ASN A 253 -7.57 -13.55 -50.58
N ASP A 254 -8.17 -13.91 -49.45
CA ASP A 254 -7.65 -14.63 -48.29
C ASP A 254 -7.03 -16.02 -48.57
N GLY A 255 -6.90 -16.40 -49.86
CA GLY A 255 -6.28 -17.63 -50.31
C GLY A 255 -7.22 -18.83 -50.48
N THR A 256 -8.54 -18.69 -50.28
CA THR A 256 -9.48 -19.83 -50.39
C THR A 256 -10.18 -20.01 -51.74
N SER A 257 -10.56 -18.96 -52.49
CA SER A 257 -10.95 -19.02 -53.93
C SER A 257 -11.27 -17.64 -54.52
N GLY A 258 -10.73 -17.27 -55.69
CA GLY A 258 -11.03 -15.97 -56.34
C GLY A 258 -11.57 -16.12 -57.77
N ASP A 259 -12.89 -16.18 -57.95
CA ASP A 259 -13.51 -16.29 -59.27
C ASP A 259 -13.76 -14.90 -59.88
N PHE A 260 -13.03 -14.55 -60.94
CA PHE A 260 -13.34 -13.37 -61.76
C PHE A 260 -14.36 -13.75 -62.84
N THR A 261 -15.64 -13.53 -62.57
CA THR A 261 -16.72 -13.84 -63.51
C THR A 261 -17.09 -12.62 -64.35
N ILE A 262 -16.92 -12.71 -65.67
CA ILE A 262 -17.44 -11.72 -66.63
C ILE A 262 -18.69 -12.29 -67.30
N LEU A 263 -19.85 -11.73 -66.96
CA LEU A 263 -21.11 -12.05 -67.62
C LEU A 263 -21.42 -10.96 -68.66
N ALA A 264 -21.06 -11.20 -69.92
CA ALA A 264 -21.28 -10.26 -71.01
C ALA A 264 -21.65 -11.00 -72.29
N ASP A 265 -22.53 -10.39 -73.10
CA ASP A 265 -22.86 -10.89 -74.45
C ASP A 265 -21.63 -10.85 -75.38
N LYS A 266 -20.68 -9.93 -75.13
CA LYS A 266 -19.37 -9.89 -75.78
C LYS A 266 -18.33 -9.30 -74.82
N PHE A 267 -17.24 -10.03 -74.60
CA PHE A 267 -16.03 -9.56 -73.92
C PHE A 267 -14.83 -9.72 -74.86
N SER A 268 -14.01 -8.69 -74.99
CA SER A 268 -12.79 -8.73 -75.82
C SER A 268 -11.66 -7.95 -75.16
N ILE A 269 -10.52 -8.60 -74.98
CA ILE A 269 -9.27 -7.93 -74.63
C ILE A 269 -8.64 -7.52 -75.96
N VAL A 270 -8.66 -6.22 -76.27
CA VAL A 270 -8.15 -5.69 -77.53
C VAL A 270 -6.76 -5.11 -77.29
N HIS A 271 -5.77 -5.57 -78.05
CA HIS A 271 -4.45 -4.94 -78.06
C HIS A 271 -4.55 -3.53 -78.66
N PRO A 272 -3.84 -2.51 -78.11
CA PRO A 272 -3.91 -1.14 -78.60
C PRO A 272 -3.14 -0.99 -79.92
N HIS A 273 -3.77 -1.37 -81.03
CA HIS A 273 -3.26 -1.11 -82.36
C HIS A 273 -3.65 0.30 -82.78
N VAL A 274 -2.71 1.01 -83.38
CA VAL A 274 -2.94 2.40 -83.82
C VAL A 274 -3.79 2.38 -85.10
N GLU A 275 -4.68 3.33 -85.26
CA GLU A 275 -5.47 3.52 -86.49
C GLU A 275 -4.54 3.83 -87.66
N TRP A 276 -4.89 3.32 -88.84
CA TRP A 276 -4.23 3.74 -90.07
C TRP A 276 -4.36 5.26 -90.25
N ALA A 277 -3.26 5.90 -90.62
CA ALA A 277 -3.20 7.32 -90.96
C ALA A 277 -2.74 7.51 -92.41
N ALA A 278 -3.36 8.46 -93.10
CA ALA A 278 -3.05 8.82 -94.48
C ALA A 278 -1.66 9.47 -94.58
N THR A 279 -1.01 9.28 -95.73
CA THR A 279 0.28 9.93 -96.09
C THR A 279 1.35 9.79 -95.00
N THR A 280 1.36 8.63 -94.31
CA THR A 280 2.21 8.40 -93.14
C THR A 280 3.27 7.35 -93.47
N ALA A 281 4.51 7.61 -93.08
CA ALA A 281 5.60 6.67 -93.26
C ALA A 281 5.53 5.56 -92.20
N TYR A 282 5.49 4.31 -92.66
CA TYR A 282 5.49 3.12 -91.82
C TYR A 282 6.75 2.29 -92.03
N THR A 283 7.29 1.76 -90.95
CA THR A 283 8.43 0.85 -90.97
C THR A 283 7.97 -0.61 -90.92
N LEU A 284 8.80 -1.53 -91.41
CA LEU A 284 8.54 -2.98 -91.36
C LEU A 284 8.18 -3.41 -89.93
N GLY A 285 7.15 -4.23 -89.79
CA GLY A 285 6.63 -4.75 -88.52
C GLY A 285 5.70 -3.81 -87.75
N GLN A 286 5.47 -2.57 -88.23
CA GLN A 286 4.44 -1.72 -87.64
C GLN A 286 3.05 -2.24 -87.97
N THR A 287 2.20 -2.36 -86.96
CA THR A 287 0.83 -2.85 -87.11
C THR A 287 -0.18 -1.72 -87.07
N ARG A 288 -1.20 -1.79 -87.92
CA ARG A 288 -2.33 -0.85 -87.94
C ARG A 288 -3.64 -1.62 -88.02
N HIS A 289 -4.71 -0.98 -87.57
CA HIS A 289 -6.07 -1.44 -87.83
C HIS A 289 -6.79 -0.41 -88.71
N PRO A 290 -7.81 -0.83 -89.47
CA PRO A 290 -8.52 0.08 -90.35
C PRO A 290 -9.26 1.19 -89.61
N THR A 291 -9.54 2.32 -90.28
CA THR A 291 -10.28 3.46 -89.70
C THR A 291 -11.72 3.07 -89.30
N THR A 292 -12.29 2.09 -90.00
CA THR A 292 -13.47 1.34 -89.53
C THR A 292 -13.03 -0.07 -89.16
N PRO A 293 -12.87 -0.37 -87.85
CA PRO A 293 -12.29 -1.64 -87.41
C PRO A 293 -13.11 -2.84 -87.93
N ASP A 294 -12.44 -3.74 -88.64
CA ASP A 294 -13.02 -4.98 -89.20
C ASP A 294 -12.73 -6.22 -88.33
N GLY A 295 -11.91 -6.05 -87.29
CA GLY A 295 -11.46 -7.10 -86.38
C GLY A 295 -10.08 -7.67 -86.72
N ASN A 296 -9.47 -7.25 -87.83
CA ASN A 296 -8.12 -7.62 -88.20
C ASN A 296 -7.10 -6.55 -87.78
N VAL A 297 -5.85 -6.99 -87.72
CA VAL A 297 -4.68 -6.13 -87.57
C VAL A 297 -3.78 -6.47 -88.74
N TYR A 298 -3.23 -5.42 -89.33
CA TYR A 298 -2.40 -5.49 -90.52
C TYR A 298 -0.98 -5.11 -90.18
N GLU A 299 -0.03 -6.00 -90.46
CA GLU A 299 1.39 -5.77 -90.24
C GLU A 299 2.02 -5.23 -91.53
N CYS A 300 2.74 -4.13 -91.43
CA CYS A 300 3.55 -3.61 -92.53
C CYS A 300 4.66 -4.63 -92.86
N THR A 301 4.52 -5.35 -93.96
CA THR A 301 5.48 -6.33 -94.46
C THR A 301 6.42 -5.76 -95.53
N THR A 302 6.13 -4.56 -96.02
CA THR A 302 7.07 -3.74 -96.80
C THR A 302 6.97 -2.28 -96.38
N ALA A 303 8.05 -1.74 -95.82
CA ALA A 303 8.12 -0.35 -95.37
C ALA A 303 7.85 0.65 -96.51
N GLY A 304 7.10 1.70 -96.22
CA GLY A 304 6.68 2.67 -97.22
C GLY A 304 5.86 3.81 -96.63
N THR A 305 5.19 4.59 -97.46
CA THR A 305 4.27 5.66 -97.05
C THR A 305 2.88 5.33 -97.55
N SER A 306 1.88 5.34 -96.66
CA SER A 306 0.49 5.09 -97.03
C SER A 306 -0.06 6.11 -98.02
N GLY A 307 -1.13 5.73 -98.70
CA GLY A 307 -1.87 6.60 -99.60
C GLY A 307 -2.53 7.79 -98.88
N GLY A 308 -3.02 8.75 -99.67
CA GLY A 308 -3.84 9.85 -99.16
C GLY A 308 -5.26 9.41 -98.74
N SER A 309 -5.64 8.17 -99.00
CA SER A 309 -6.91 7.55 -98.62
C SER A 309 -6.66 6.11 -98.25
N GLU A 310 -7.46 5.61 -97.31
CA GLU A 310 -7.28 4.27 -96.77
C GLU A 310 -7.48 3.20 -97.86
N PRO A 311 -6.60 2.18 -97.93
CA PRO A 311 -6.78 1.09 -98.88
C PRO A 311 -8.04 0.28 -98.54
N THR A 312 -8.55 -0.46 -99.53
CA THR A 312 -9.48 -1.55 -99.23
C THR A 312 -8.67 -2.73 -98.71
N TRP A 313 -8.83 -3.02 -97.42
CA TRP A 313 -8.11 -4.09 -96.74
C TRP A 313 -8.59 -5.48 -97.20
N ASP A 314 -7.65 -6.36 -97.55
CA ASP A 314 -7.96 -7.79 -97.70
C ASP A 314 -8.13 -8.40 -96.31
N THR A 315 -9.31 -8.94 -96.02
CA THR A 315 -9.63 -9.50 -94.70
C THR A 315 -9.24 -10.97 -94.55
N THR A 316 -8.64 -11.58 -95.59
CA THR A 316 -8.18 -12.98 -95.58
C THR A 316 -6.78 -13.07 -94.97
N PRO A 317 -6.58 -13.75 -93.82
CA PRO A 317 -5.28 -13.82 -93.18
C PRO A 317 -4.18 -14.37 -94.11
N GLY A 318 -3.07 -13.65 -94.24
CA GLY A 318 -1.92 -14.03 -95.07
C GLY A 318 -1.93 -13.46 -96.50
N ASN A 319 -3.03 -12.85 -96.94
CA ASN A 319 -3.05 -12.06 -98.17
C ASN A 319 -2.44 -10.68 -97.94
N THR A 320 -1.97 -10.04 -99.02
CA THR A 320 -1.37 -8.71 -98.93
C THR A 320 -2.28 -7.60 -99.43
N THR A 321 -2.26 -6.46 -98.74
CA THR A 321 -2.90 -5.21 -99.17
C THR A 321 -1.84 -4.19 -99.53
N ASN A 322 -1.84 -3.72 -100.77
CA ASN A 322 -0.98 -2.63 -101.21
C ASN A 322 -1.64 -1.29 -100.89
N ASP A 323 -0.90 -0.39 -100.25
CA ASP A 323 -1.35 0.93 -99.85
C ASP A 323 -0.27 1.94 -100.22
N ASN A 324 -0.37 2.45 -101.46
CA ASN A 324 0.69 3.24 -102.09
C ASN A 324 2.04 2.48 -102.10
N THR A 325 3.03 2.89 -101.30
CA THR A 325 4.35 2.23 -101.27
C THR A 325 4.53 1.30 -100.07
N VAL A 326 3.58 1.27 -99.13
CA VAL A 326 3.57 0.30 -98.02
C VAL A 326 2.75 -0.93 -98.42
N VAL A 327 3.19 -2.12 -97.98
CA VAL A 327 2.46 -3.38 -98.15
C VAL A 327 2.14 -3.94 -96.77
N TRP A 328 0.90 -4.36 -96.61
CA TRP A 328 0.35 -4.92 -95.38
C TRP A 328 0.00 -6.40 -95.55
N THR A 329 0.09 -7.19 -94.49
CA THR A 329 -0.36 -8.59 -94.43
C THR A 329 -1.19 -8.84 -93.17
#